data_AF-A0A7J4VB11-F1
#
_entry.id   AF-A0A7J4VB11-F1
#
_cell.length_a   1.000
_cell.length_b   1.000
_cell.length_c   1.000
_cell.angle_alpha   90.00
_cell.angle_beta   90.00
_cell.angle_gamma   90.00
#
_symmetry.space_group_name_H-M   'P 1'
#
loop_
_entity.id
_entity.type
_entity.pdbx_description
1 polymer ?
#
loop_
_entity_poly.entity_id
_entity_poly.type
_entity_poly.pdbx_seq_one_letter_code
_entity_poly.pdbx_strand_id
1 'polypeptide(L)'
;MEINVLDDSNVKPQGAYEKAAEEGIDPRCIPQTLDGLPPVGDEINTPVYSDEDNETWGYLYKRQTSLLQGRVCEEYIEGVRLMGFDHDHIPPLKHLSNVLTNATGWKIGRVPGLI
;
A
#
# COMPACT_ATOMS: atom_id res chain seq x y z
N MET A 1 -38.95 11.58 33.02
CA MET A 1 -37.58 11.90 32.56
C MET A 1 -37.11 10.64 31.86
N GLU A 2 -37.50 10.46 30.59
CA GLU A 2 -37.17 9.26 29.83
C GLU A 2 -35.95 9.56 28.96
N ILE A 3 -34.89 8.79 29.19
CA ILE A 3 -33.66 8.81 28.41
C ILE A 3 -33.97 8.00 27.15
N ASN A 4 -34.04 8.65 26.00
CA ASN A 4 -34.24 7.97 24.72
C ASN A 4 -32.90 7.33 24.33
N VAL A 5 -32.72 6.05 24.66
CA VAL A 5 -31.58 5.26 24.22
C VAL A 5 -31.83 4.94 22.75
N LEU A 6 -31.10 5.61 21.85
CA LEU A 6 -31.13 5.27 20.43
C LEU A 6 -30.58 3.84 20.29
N ASP A 7 -31.46 2.95 19.85
CA ASP A 7 -31.18 1.56 19.51
C ASP A 7 -30.33 1.53 18.24
N ASP A 8 -29.01 1.44 18.41
CA ASP A 8 -28.00 1.44 17.33
C ASP A 8 -27.93 0.09 16.59
N SER A 9 -28.83 -0.86 16.90
CA SER A 9 -28.78 -2.23 16.38
C SER A 9 -29.27 -2.40 14.94
N ASN A 10 -29.73 -1.33 14.27
CA ASN A 10 -30.24 -1.38 12.90
C ASN A 10 -29.38 -0.61 11.86
N VAL A 11 -28.18 -0.16 12.25
CA VAL A 11 -27.24 0.44 11.28
C VAL A 11 -26.45 -0.70 10.64
N LYS A 12 -26.78 -1.03 9.38
CA LYS A 12 -25.97 -1.94 8.57
C LYS A 12 -24.52 -1.43 8.61
N PRO A 13 -23.51 -2.27 8.92
CA PRO A 13 -22.13 -1.81 8.96
C PRO A 13 -21.75 -1.38 7.54
N GLN A 14 -21.82 -0.08 7.30
CA GLN A 14 -21.44 0.53 6.04
C GLN A 14 -19.92 0.64 6.00
N GLY A 15 -19.34 0.24 4.89
CA GLY A 15 -17.91 0.46 4.64
C GLY A 15 -17.60 1.96 4.62
N ALA A 16 -16.34 2.32 4.89
CA ALA A 16 -15.89 3.72 4.80
C ALA A 16 -16.24 4.39 3.45
N TYR A 17 -16.30 3.59 2.38
CA TYR A 17 -16.70 4.01 1.03
C TYR A 17 -18.17 4.37 0.89
N GLU A 18 -19.07 3.59 1.49
CA GLU A 18 -20.52 3.82 1.40
C GLU A 18 -20.89 5.11 2.15
N LYS A 19 -20.28 5.35 3.31
CA LYS A 19 -20.47 6.58 4.09
C LYS A 19 -20.00 7.83 3.33
N ALA A 20 -18.82 7.79 2.72
CA ALA A 20 -18.29 8.93 1.99
C ALA A 20 -19.05 9.22 0.68
N ALA A 21 -19.58 8.18 0.02
CA ALA A 21 -20.43 8.34 -1.16
C ALA A 21 -21.75 9.08 -0.86
N GLU A 22 -22.33 8.90 0.33
CA GLU A 22 -23.52 9.65 0.78
C GLU A 22 -23.21 11.15 0.97
N GLU A 23 -21.98 11.49 1.32
CA GLU A 23 -21.49 12.88 1.45
C GLU A 23 -21.12 13.52 0.10
N GLY A 24 -21.27 12.79 -1.01
CA GLY A 24 -20.93 13.26 -2.36
C GLY A 24 -19.42 13.38 -2.61
N ILE A 25 -18.60 12.82 -1.72
CA ILE A 25 -17.14 12.83 -1.81
C ILE A 25 -16.69 11.39 -2.04
N ASP A 26 -16.21 11.06 -3.24
CA ASP A 26 -15.53 9.79 -3.43
C ASP A 26 -14.17 9.86 -2.72
N PRO A 27 -13.96 9.12 -1.61
CA PRO A 27 -12.73 9.22 -0.84
C PRO A 27 -11.51 8.72 -1.64
N ARG A 28 -11.73 8.00 -2.75
CA ARG A 28 -10.68 7.55 -3.68
C ARG A 28 -10.21 8.66 -4.61
N CYS A 29 -10.95 9.76 -4.69
CA CYS A 29 -10.72 10.87 -5.60
C CYS A 29 -10.35 12.17 -4.88
N ILE A 30 -9.85 12.10 -3.65
CA ILE A 30 -9.35 13.26 -2.91
C ILE A 30 -7.85 13.42 -3.20
N PRO A 31 -7.45 14.31 -4.12
CA PRO A 31 -6.04 14.53 -4.44
C PRO A 31 -5.29 15.06 -3.21
N GLN A 32 -4.10 14.53 -2.97
CA GLN A 32 -3.23 14.98 -1.89
C GLN A 32 -2.18 15.93 -2.46
N THR A 33 -2.08 17.13 -1.88
CA THR A 33 -0.98 18.05 -2.19
C THR A 33 0.21 17.72 -1.28
N LEU A 34 1.42 17.79 -1.85
CA LEU A 34 2.64 17.62 -1.06
C LEU A 34 3.05 18.95 -0.42
N ASP A 35 3.22 18.95 0.90
CA ASP A 35 3.70 20.12 1.67
C ASP A 35 5.23 20.34 1.53
N GLY A 36 5.93 19.43 0.87
CA GLY A 36 7.37 19.47 0.67
C GLY A 36 7.85 18.33 -0.23
N LEU A 37 9.16 18.25 -0.45
CA LEU A 37 9.73 17.13 -1.18
C LEU A 37 9.53 15.83 -0.38
N PRO A 38 9.07 14.74 -1.02
CA PRO A 38 8.91 13.47 -0.33
C PRO A 38 10.30 12.91 0.03
N PRO A 39 10.44 12.15 1.13
CA PRO A 39 11.69 11.47 1.44
C PRO A 39 12.03 10.46 0.34
N VAL A 40 13.29 10.45 -0.09
CA VAL A 40 13.78 9.62 -1.19
C VAL A 40 14.87 8.66 -0.71
N GLY A 41 14.81 7.41 -1.15
CA GLY A 41 15.84 6.41 -0.86
C GLY A 41 16.08 6.19 0.64
N ASP A 42 17.30 6.46 1.10
CA ASP A 42 17.71 6.25 2.50
C ASP A 42 16.97 7.17 3.50
N GLU A 43 16.41 8.29 3.03
CA GLU A 43 15.60 9.20 3.87
C GLU A 43 14.24 8.60 4.25
N ILE A 44 13.82 7.52 3.57
CA ILE A 44 12.52 6.89 3.84
C ILE A 44 12.56 6.14 5.16
N ASN A 45 11.75 6.61 6.11
CA ASN A 45 11.52 5.88 7.36
C ASN A 45 10.71 4.60 7.11
N THR A 46 11.13 3.48 7.69
CA THR A 46 10.45 2.19 7.60
C THR A 46 9.36 2.09 8.68
N PRO A 47 8.09 1.88 8.31
CA PRO A 47 7.05 1.59 9.30
C PRO A 47 7.31 0.27 10.03
N VAL A 48 6.82 0.16 11.26
CA VAL A 48 6.69 -1.12 11.94
C VAL A 48 5.36 -1.72 11.50
N TYR A 49 5.40 -2.77 10.70
CA TYR A 49 4.22 -3.50 10.24
C TYR A 49 3.80 -4.53 11.30
N SER A 50 2.49 -4.70 11.47
CA SER A 50 1.96 -5.74 12.33
C SER A 50 2.14 -7.13 11.71
N ASP A 51 1.96 -8.18 12.51
CA ASP A 51 1.96 -9.55 12.00
C ASP A 51 0.84 -9.75 10.96
N GLU A 52 -0.34 -9.16 11.18
CA GLU A 52 -1.47 -9.19 10.24
C GLU A 52 -1.15 -8.52 8.88
N ASP A 53 -0.42 -7.40 8.91
CA ASP A 53 0.04 -6.74 7.68
C ASP A 53 1.01 -7.64 6.88
N ASN A 54 1.95 -8.27 7.58
CA ASN A 54 2.93 -9.17 6.97
C ASN A 54 2.29 -10.46 6.43
N GLU A 55 1.31 -11.02 7.14
CA GLU A 55 0.51 -12.16 6.67
C GLU A 55 -0.28 -11.81 5.41
N THR A 56 -0.95 -10.65 5.41
CA THR A 56 -1.69 -10.13 4.25
C THR A 56 -0.76 -9.96 3.06
N TRP A 57 0.41 -9.36 3.27
CA TRP A 57 1.45 -9.23 2.25
C TRP A 57 1.86 -10.59 1.67
N GLY A 58 2.21 -11.56 2.53
CA GLY A 58 2.70 -12.85 2.08
C GLY A 58 1.65 -13.63 1.30
N TYR A 59 0.38 -13.56 1.72
CA TYR A 59 -0.74 -14.14 0.99
C TYR A 59 -0.86 -13.54 -0.43
N LEU A 60 -0.86 -12.20 -0.53
CA LEU A 60 -0.99 -11.49 -1.80
C LEU A 60 0.20 -11.74 -2.72
N TYR A 61 1.43 -11.67 -2.18
CA TYR A 61 2.65 -11.87 -2.94
C TYR A 61 2.74 -13.29 -3.53
N LYS A 62 2.45 -14.33 -2.73
CA LYS A 62 2.42 -15.74 -3.20
C LYS A 62 1.37 -15.94 -4.29
N ARG A 63 0.17 -15.37 -4.11
CA ARG A 63 -0.88 -15.43 -5.13
C ARG A 63 -0.46 -14.74 -6.43
N GLN A 64 0.07 -13.51 -6.35
CA GLN A 64 0.43 -12.75 -7.53
C GLN A 64 1.60 -13.37 -8.29
N THR A 65 2.66 -13.78 -7.60
CA THR A 65 3.85 -14.40 -8.22
C THR A 65 3.52 -15.66 -9.00
N SER A 66 2.62 -16.51 -8.48
CA SER A 66 2.14 -17.71 -9.18
C SER A 66 1.44 -17.43 -10.52
N LEU A 67 0.94 -16.20 -10.72
CA LEU A 67 0.20 -15.79 -11.91
C LEU A 67 1.07 -15.06 -12.95
N LEU A 68 2.33 -14.73 -12.63
CA LEU A 68 3.17 -13.93 -13.51
C LEU A 68 3.60 -14.70 -14.77
N GLN A 69 3.80 -16.01 -14.67
CA GLN A 69 4.31 -16.80 -15.79
C GLN A 69 3.38 -16.73 -17.01
N GLY A 70 3.92 -16.32 -18.15
CA GLY A 70 3.19 -16.13 -19.39
C GLY A 70 2.30 -14.87 -19.45
N ARG A 71 2.35 -13.98 -18.46
CA ARG A 71 1.59 -12.71 -18.43
C ARG A 71 2.45 -11.45 -18.42
N VAL A 72 3.74 -11.58 -18.14
CA VAL A 72 4.69 -10.47 -18.07
C VAL A 72 5.89 -10.73 -18.97
N CYS A 73 6.58 -9.67 -19.38
CA CYS A 73 7.83 -9.77 -20.13
C CYS A 73 8.98 -10.28 -19.27
N GLU A 74 10.08 -10.66 -19.91
CA GLU A 74 11.27 -11.22 -19.24
C GLU A 74 11.92 -10.19 -18.30
N GLU A 75 11.95 -8.91 -18.69
CA GLU A 75 12.52 -7.83 -17.88
C GLU A 75 11.76 -7.62 -16.57
N TYR A 76 10.43 -7.86 -16.57
CA TYR A 76 9.64 -7.81 -15.35
C TYR A 76 10.02 -8.95 -14.40
N ILE A 77 10.16 -10.17 -14.92
CA ILE A 77 10.57 -11.35 -14.12
C ILE A 77 11.95 -11.12 -13.52
N GLU A 78 12.88 -10.60 -14.34
CA GLU A 78 14.22 -10.27 -13.88
C GLU A 78 14.20 -9.15 -12.82
N GLY A 79 13.36 -8.13 -13.01
CA GLY A 79 13.15 -7.08 -12.01
C GLY A 79 12.66 -7.64 -10.67
N VAL A 80 11.65 -8.52 -10.67
CA VAL A 80 11.16 -9.18 -9.45
C VAL A 80 12.26 -10.01 -8.78
N ARG A 81 13.08 -10.73 -9.57
CA ARG A 81 14.21 -11.52 -9.06
C ARG A 81 15.29 -10.63 -8.44
N LEU A 82 15.62 -9.51 -9.07
CA LEU A 82 16.60 -8.53 -8.58
C LEU A 82 16.13 -7.85 -7.30
N MET A 83 14.85 -7.50 -7.20
CA MET A 83 14.28 -6.84 -6.01
C MET A 83 14.29 -7.73 -4.77
N GLY A 84 14.33 -9.06 -4.93
CA GLY A 84 14.58 -9.99 -3.82
C GLY A 84 13.54 -9.90 -2.71
N PHE A 85 12.26 -9.71 -3.06
CA PHE A 85 11.18 -9.56 -2.09
C PHE A 85 11.09 -10.75 -1.13
N ASP A 86 10.96 -10.45 0.16
CA ASP A 86 10.61 -11.44 1.17
C ASP A 86 9.15 -11.86 0.97
N HIS A 87 8.91 -13.18 0.94
CA HIS A 87 7.58 -13.76 0.78
C HIS A 87 6.72 -13.63 2.04
N ASP A 88 7.33 -13.34 3.19
CA ASP A 88 6.66 -13.37 4.50
C ASP A 88 6.65 -11.98 5.19
N HIS A 89 7.41 -10.99 4.70
CA HIS A 89 7.45 -9.65 5.30
C HIS A 89 7.43 -8.53 4.27
N ILE A 90 6.76 -7.43 4.63
CA ILE A 90 6.74 -6.23 3.81
C ILE A 90 8.16 -5.62 3.76
N PRO A 91 8.75 -5.47 2.57
CA PRO A 91 10.11 -4.96 2.43
C PRO A 91 10.20 -3.45 2.79
N PRO A 92 11.28 -3.02 3.48
CA PRO A 92 11.55 -1.60 3.65
C PRO A 92 11.77 -0.89 2.31
N LEU A 93 11.05 0.20 2.04
CA LEU A 93 11.18 0.96 0.78
C LEU A 93 12.61 1.48 0.54
N LYS A 94 13.33 1.86 1.60
CA LYS A 94 14.75 2.27 1.48
C LYS A 94 15.63 1.17 0.88
N HIS A 95 15.39 -0.09 1.25
CA HIS A 95 16.15 -1.23 0.73
C HIS A 95 15.84 -1.44 -0.76
N LEU A 96 14.56 -1.43 -1.12
CA LEU A 96 14.14 -1.51 -2.52
C LEU A 96 14.68 -0.37 -3.36
N SER A 97 14.70 0.85 -2.81
CA SER A 97 15.27 2.00 -3.50
C SER A 97 16.76 1.83 -3.77
N ASN A 98 17.51 1.21 -2.84
CA ASN A 98 18.94 0.96 -3.03
C ASN A 98 19.19 -0.10 -4.12
N VAL A 99 18.39 -1.17 -4.16
CA VAL A 99 18.43 -2.14 -5.27
C VAL A 99 18.12 -1.46 -6.61
N LEU A 100 17.04 -0.67 -6.67
CA LEU A 100 16.64 0.05 -7.88
C LEU A 100 17.70 1.04 -8.34
N THR A 101 18.33 1.77 -7.40
CA THR A 101 19.38 2.75 -7.69
C THR A 101 20.60 2.06 -8.29
N ASN A 102 21.01 0.92 -7.72
CA ASN A 102 22.15 0.17 -8.21
C ASN A 102 21.90 -0.43 -9.60
N ALA A 103 20.66 -0.87 -9.87
CA ALA A 103 20.31 -1.46 -11.15
C ALA A 103 20.09 -0.42 -12.26
N THR A 104 19.59 0.78 -11.93
CA THR A 104 19.03 1.69 -12.94
C THR A 104 19.34 3.18 -12.73
N GLY A 105 19.86 3.57 -11.57
CA GLY A 105 20.00 4.96 -11.15
C GLY A 105 18.72 5.61 -10.62
N TRP A 106 17.58 4.94 -10.68
CA TRP A 106 16.30 5.45 -10.16
C TRP A 106 16.14 5.23 -8.66
N LYS A 107 15.40 6.14 -8.01
CA LYS A 107 15.09 6.09 -6.58
C LYS A 107 13.59 6.08 -6.33
N ILE A 108 13.19 5.51 -5.19
CA ILE A 108 11.81 5.55 -4.70
C ILE A 108 11.63 6.83 -3.86
N GLY A 109 10.52 7.54 -4.07
CA GLY A 109 10.04 8.61 -3.20
C GLY A 109 8.73 8.20 -2.51
N ARG A 110 8.61 8.44 -1.20
CA ARG A 110 7.41 8.08 -0.43
C ARG A 110 6.42 9.23 -0.34
N VAL A 111 5.20 9.02 -0.84
CA VAL A 111 4.12 10.03 -0.88
C VAL A 111 2.94 9.60 0.01
N PRO A 112 2.13 10.53 0.53
CA PRO A 112 1.04 10.23 1.47
C PRO A 112 -0.19 9.59 0.80
N GLY A 113 -0.31 9.68 -0.52
CA GLY A 113 -1.46 9.15 -1.26
C GLY A 113 -1.36 9.46 -2.75
N LEU A 114 -2.52 9.49 -3.41
CA LEU A 114 -2.63 9.88 -4.81
C LEU A 114 -2.34 11.38 -4.98
N ILE A 115 -1.39 11.70 -5.86
CA ILE A 115 -1.01 13.07 -6.26
C ILE A 115 -1.72 13.42 -7.57
#